data_AF-H3ZKY4-F1
#
_entry.id   AF-H3ZKY4-F1
#
_cell.length_a   1.000
_cell.length_b   1.000
_cell.length_c   1.000
_cell.angle_alpha   90.00
_cell.angle_beta   90.00
_cell.angle_gamma   90.00
#
_symmetry.space_group_name_H-M   'P 1'
#
loop_
_entity.id
_entity.type
_entity.pdbx_description
1 polymer ?
#
loop_
_entity_poly.entity_id
_entity_poly.type
_entity_poly.pdbx_seq_one_letter_code
_entity_poly.pdbx_strand_id
1 'polypeptide(L)' 'MALEDYLMPNEEIRFQSNTYVGYGDKLYQVILTDKRLILYAKRGLLFKSDDVVSWKLEEIQGLKYNEQGIIGKKGS' A
#
# COMPACT_ATOMS: atom_id res chain seq x y z
N MET A 1 11.77 7.49 9.58
CA MET A 1 12.57 7.84 8.39
C MET A 1 11.63 8.38 7.31
N ALA A 2 12.15 8.85 6.19
CA ALA A 2 11.33 9.24 5.03
C ALA A 2 11.05 7.97 4.18
N LEU A 3 10.01 7.98 3.36
CA LEU A 3 9.70 6.81 2.51
C LEU A 3 10.85 6.56 1.52
N GLU A 4 11.48 7.64 1.06
CA GLU A 4 12.60 7.65 0.14
C GLU A 4 13.80 6.85 0.67
N ASP A 5 13.96 6.76 2.00
CA ASP A 5 15.03 5.98 2.64
C ASP A 5 14.87 4.46 2.41
N TYR A 6 13.69 4.01 1.98
CA TYR A 6 13.41 2.60 1.68
C TYR A 6 13.50 2.25 0.20
N LEU A 7 13.66 3.24 -0.68
CA LEU A 7 13.78 3.02 -2.12
C LEU A 7 15.19 2.53 -2.47
N MET A 8 15.26 1.55 -3.39
CA MET A 8 16.54 1.15 -3.96
C MET A 8 17.05 2.24 -4.91
N PRO A 9 18.37 2.28 -5.19
CA PRO A 9 18.89 3.16 -6.22
C PRO A 9 18.15 2.99 -7.55
N ASN A 10 17.76 4.12 -8.15
CA ASN A 10 16.98 4.17 -9.40
C ASN A 10 15.64 3.42 -9.33
N GLU A 11 15.02 3.30 -8.15
CA GLU A 11 13.63 2.87 -8.02
C GLU A 11 12.73 4.10 -8.08
N GLU A 12 11.70 4.05 -8.93
CA GLU A 12 10.81 5.18 -9.19
C GLU A 12 9.39 4.87 -8.69
N ILE A 13 8.83 5.77 -7.89
CA ILE A 13 7.44 5.66 -7.45
C ILE A 13 6.53 5.96 -8.64
N ARG A 14 5.69 4.99 -9.01
CA ARG A 14 4.70 5.11 -10.08
C ARG A 14 3.34 5.54 -9.54
N PHE A 15 3.03 5.15 -8.31
CA PHE A 15 1.77 5.49 -7.66
C PHE A 15 1.90 5.46 -6.13
N GLN A 16 1.18 6.35 -5.47
CA GLN A 16 1.05 6.40 -4.01
C GLN A 16 -0.43 6.61 -3.66
N SER A 17 -0.97 5.75 -2.80
CA SER A 17 -2.38 5.83 -2.42
C SER A 17 -2.64 7.00 -1.47
N ASN A 18 -3.80 7.64 -1.63
CA ASN A 18 -4.33 8.63 -0.68
C ASN A 18 -5.14 7.98 0.46
N THR A 19 -5.46 6.70 0.31
CA THR A 19 -6.18 5.89 1.30
C THR A 19 -5.28 4.82 1.89
N TYR A 20 -5.66 4.31 3.05
CA TYR A 20 -4.97 3.20 3.72
C TYR A 20 -5.66 1.89 3.40
N VAL A 21 -4.87 0.83 3.26
CA VAL A 21 -5.34 -0.55 3.12
C VAL A 21 -5.01 -1.35 4.37
N GLY A 22 -5.89 -2.28 4.72
CA GLY A 22 -5.65 -3.25 5.80
C GLY A 22 -4.75 -4.37 5.34
N TYR A 23 -3.72 -4.70 6.13
CA TYR A 23 -2.90 -5.89 5.96
C TYR A 23 -2.55 -6.46 7.34
N GLY A 24 -3.08 -7.66 7.64
CA GLY A 24 -3.17 -8.15 9.02
C GLY A 24 -4.01 -7.21 9.90
N ASP A 25 -3.58 -6.96 11.13
CA ASP A 25 -4.26 -6.06 12.08
C ASP A 25 -3.81 -4.58 11.96
N LYS A 26 -3.29 -4.19 10.79
CA LYS A 26 -2.58 -2.92 10.59
C LYS A 26 -3.04 -2.22 9.32
N LEU A 27 -2.97 -0.89 9.33
CA LEU A 27 -3.27 -0.02 8.19
C LEU A 27 -1.98 0.50 7.57
N TYR A 28 -1.93 0.50 6.24
CA TYR A 28 -0.77 0.89 5.45
C TYR A 28 -1.13 1.78 4.28
N GLN A 29 -0.23 2.71 3.95
CA GLN A 29 -0.25 3.40 2.67
C GLN A 29 0.34 2.47 1.61
N VAL A 30 -0.30 2.42 0.44
CA VAL A 30 0.16 1.61 -0.69
C VAL A 30 1.04 2.48 -1.58
N ILE A 31 2.25 2.02 -1.85
CA ILE A 31 3.15 2.62 -2.82
C ILE A 31 3.50 1.56 -3.86
N LEU A 32 3.29 1.90 -5.13
CA LEU A 32 3.68 1.07 -6.25
C LEU A 32 4.88 1.73 -6.93
N THR A 33 5.97 0.99 -7.03
CA THR A 33 7.17 1.41 -7.77
C THR A 33 7.26 0.68 -9.11
N ASP A 34 8.27 1.01 -9.90
CA ASP A 34 8.62 0.26 -11.10
C ASP A 34 9.14 -1.16 -10.82
N LYS A 35 9.45 -1.50 -9.55
CA LYS A 35 10.04 -2.79 -9.14
C LYS A 35 9.18 -3.61 -8.20
N ARG A 36 8.43 -2.97 -7.29
CA ARG A 36 7.71 -3.64 -6.20
C ARG A 36 6.48 -2.88 -5.71
N LEU A 37 5.61 -3.62 -5.03
CA LEU A 37 4.56 -3.08 -4.19
C LEU A 37 5.10 -2.93 -2.77
N ILE A 38 4.92 -1.75 -2.18
CA ILE A 38 5.35 -1.42 -0.82
C ILE A 38 4.12 -1.01 0.00
N LEU A 39 3.99 -1.60 1.19
CA LEU A 39 3.07 -1.17 2.23
C LEU A 39 3.86 -0.45 3.30
N TYR A 40 3.55 0.83 3.52
CA TYR A 40 4.29 1.70 4.42
C TYR A 40 3.38 2.25 5.53
N ALA A 41 3.86 2.20 6.78
CA ALA A 41 3.19 2.86 7.90
C ALA A 41 4.20 3.49 8.86
N LYS A 42 4.00 4.75 9.21
CA LYS A 42 4.68 5.40 10.34
C LYS A 42 3.92 5.09 11.63
N ARG A 43 4.60 4.60 12.66
CA ARG A 43 3.99 4.22 13.94
C ARG A 43 4.69 4.82 15.14
N GLY A 44 3.93 5.00 16.22
CA GLY A 44 4.43 5.56 17.49
C GLY A 44 4.29 7.08 17.55
N LEU A 45 3.73 7.59 18.65
CA LEU A 45 3.59 9.03 18.88
C LEU A 45 4.90 9.70 19.33
N LEU A 46 5.69 9.02 20.16
CA LEU A 46 6.93 9.56 20.77
C LEU A 46 8.20 8.98 20.13
N PHE A 47 8.21 7.68 19.85
CA PHE A 47 9.30 6.99 19.14
C PHE A 47 8.76 6.48 17.81
N LYS A 48 8.97 7.28 16.75
CA LYS A 48 8.52 6.94 15.40
C LYS A 48 9.31 5.73 14.89
N SER A 49 8.63 4.61 14.74
CA SER A 49 9.13 3.40 14.07
C SER A 49 8.38 3.25 12.74
N ASP A 50 9.10 2.86 11.71
CA ASP A 50 8.48 2.60 10.41
C ASP A 50 8.24 1.09 10.30
N ASP A 51 7.07 0.71 9.79
CA ASP A 51 6.75 -0.67 9.42
C ASP A 51 6.61 -0.71 7.89
N VAL A 52 7.40 -1.58 7.26
CA VAL A 52 7.50 -1.71 5.81
C VAL A 52 7.36 -3.17 5.42
N VAL A 53 6.41 -3.44 4.54
CA VAL A 53 6.24 -4.74 3.89
C VAL A 53 6.36 -4.54 2.39
N SER A 54 7.05 -5.43 1.69
CA SER A 54 7.22 -5.28 0.24
C SER A 54 7.24 -6.61 -0.49
N TRP A 55 6.71 -6.60 -1.71
CA TRP A 55 6.74 -7.73 -2.64
C TRP A 55 7.22 -7.26 -3.99
N LYS A 56 8.10 -8.02 -4.64
CA LYS A 56 8.50 -7.70 -6.00
C LYS A 56 7.33 -7.90 -6.96
N LEU A 57 7.22 -7.08 -7.99
CA LEU A 57 6.15 -7.24 -8.98
C LEU A 57 6.25 -8.59 -9.70
N GLU A 58 7.46 -9.09 -9.93
CA GLU A 58 7.72 -10.42 -10.51
C GLU A 58 7.18 -11.60 -9.67
N GLU A 59 6.98 -11.40 -8.36
CA GLU A 59 6.48 -12.44 -7.44
C GLU A 59 4.95 -12.43 -7.30
N ILE A 60 4.27 -11.39 -7.82
CA ILE A 60 2.81 -11.27 -7.75
C ILE A 60 2.18 -12.16 -8.83
N GLN A 61 1.65 -13.31 -8.42
CA GLN A 61 1.09 -14.31 -9.35
C GLN A 61 -0.31 -13.97 -9.85
N GLY A 62 -1.04 -13.10 -9.16
CA GLY A 62 -2.40 -12.73 -9.56
C GLY A 62 -2.99 -11.61 -8.69
N LEU A 63 -3.91 -10.86 -9.28
CA LEU A 63 -4.65 -9.79 -8.63
C LEU A 63 -6.14 -10.07 -8.75
N LYS A 64 -6.86 -10.07 -7.62
CA LYS A 64 -8.32 -10.15 -7.60
C LYS A 64 -8.92 -8.79 -7.30
N TYR A 65 -9.60 -8.20 -8.27
CA TYR A 65 -10.41 -7.00 -8.08
C TYR A 65 -11.85 -7.41 -7.74
N ASN A 66 -12.40 -6.85 -6.66
CA ASN A 66 -13.83 -6.95 -6.36
C ASN A 66 -14.35 -5.55 -6.08
N GLU A 67 -15.36 -5.13 -6.83
CA GLU A 67 -16.06 -3.88 -6.57
C GLU A 67 -17.21 -4.16 -5.59
N GLN A 68 -17.22 -3.48 -4.44
CA GLN A 68 -18.41 -3.41 -3.60
C GLN A 68 -19.27 -2.25 -4.10
N GLY A 69 -20.24 -2.55 -4.96
CA GLY A 69 -21.22 -1.56 -5.40
C GLY A 69 -22.13 -1.10 -4.26
N ILE A 70 -22.60 0.14 -4.31
CA ILE A 70 -23.77 0.58 -3.53
C ILE A 70 -25.00 0.11 -4.29
N ILE A 71 -25.51 -1.10 -4.00
CA ILE A 71 -26.82 -1.50 -4.51
C ILE A 71 -27.88 -0.72 -3.72
N GLY A 72 -28.13 0.53 -4.12
CA GLY A 72 -29.32 1.24 -3.74
C GLY A 72 -30.51 0.61 -4.45
N LYS A 73 -31.23 -0.32 -3.80
CA LYS A 73 -32.57 -0.71 -4.24
C LYS A 73 -33.45 0.54 -4.24
N LYS A 74 -33.64 1.18 -5.40
CA LYS A 74 -34.83 2.00 -5.63
C LYS A 74 -35.98 1.02 -5.81
N GLY A 75 -36.75 0.84 -4.74
CA GLY A 75 -38.07 0.21 -4.80
C GLY A 75 -38.98 1.03 -5.72
N SER A 76 -39.83 0.29 -6.44
CA SER A 76 -40.74 0.69 -7.51
C SER A 76 -41.66 1.86 -7.19
#